data_AF-A0A960U087-F1
#
_entry.id   AF-A0A960U087-F1
#
_cell.length_a   1.000
_cell.length_b   1.000
_cell.length_c   1.000
_cell.angle_alpha   90.00
_cell.angle_beta   90.00
_cell.angle_gamma   90.00
#
_symmetry.space_group_name_H-M   'P 1'
#
loop_
_entity.id
_entity.type
_entity.pdbx_description
1 polymer ?
#
loop_
_entity_poly.entity_id
_entity_poly.type
_entity_poly.pdbx_seq_one_letter_code
_entity_poly.pdbx_strand_id
1 'polypeptide(L)'
;MHPGAVGPLGAAVGLAGLAAFLAVGTLNFQKVREGLARLLAKLPFLTTRLPLDFFLPFDRLSRPERARLLAYSFVFQCSEIISCALIFHALKIPLSFWGLVAVVQVIVLVSNLPITIAGVGTREGAALVLLGALTTNENAVAAGVAFSFFEYLWPMLVGLIWLPGLIRRPRSNSGGGPD
;
A
#
# COMPACT_ATOMS: atom_id res chain seq x y z
N MET A 1 10.78 -7.74 27.86
CA MET A 1 9.73 -8.42 27.07
C MET A 1 10.41 -9.16 25.93
N HIS A 2 10.34 -10.48 25.92
CA HIS A 2 10.91 -11.26 24.81
C HIS A 2 10.07 -11.00 23.55
N PRO A 3 10.66 -10.53 22.45
CA PRO A 3 9.97 -10.54 21.17
C PRO A 3 9.60 -11.99 20.90
N GLY A 4 8.29 -12.28 20.87
CA GLY A 4 7.79 -13.61 20.54
C GLY A 4 8.31 -13.97 19.17
N ALA A 5 9.39 -14.76 19.13
CA ALA A 5 10.00 -15.21 17.89
C ALA A 5 8.89 -15.83 17.05
N VAL A 6 8.70 -15.31 15.84
CA VAL A 6 7.77 -15.91 14.89
C VAL A 6 8.31 -17.32 14.66
N GLY A 7 7.66 -18.31 15.26
CA GLY A 7 8.09 -19.69 15.14
C GLY A 7 8.15 -20.08 13.66
N PRO A 8 8.90 -21.13 13.31
CA PRO A 8 9.00 -21.61 11.93
C PRO A 8 7.62 -21.83 11.26
N LEU A 9 6.61 -22.18 12.06
CA LEU A 9 5.19 -22.24 11.65
C LEU A 9 4.63 -20.90 11.15
N GLY A 10 4.91 -19.79 11.84
CA GLY A 10 4.43 -18.46 11.44
C GLY A 10 5.06 -17.99 10.13
N ALA A 11 6.35 -18.26 9.92
CA ALA A 11 7.05 -17.97 8.68
C ALA A 11 6.50 -18.80 7.50
N ALA A 12 6.24 -20.10 7.73
CA ALA A 12 5.67 -20.99 6.72
C ALA A 12 4.25 -20.56 6.31
N VAL A 13 3.40 -20.17 7.27
CA VAL A 13 2.05 -19.67 7.00
C VAL A 13 2.09 -18.35 6.21
N GLY A 14 2.99 -17.44 6.55
CA GLY A 14 3.18 -16.18 5.82
C GLY A 14 3.58 -16.40 4.37
N LEU A 15 4.55 -17.29 4.12
CA LEU A 15 5.00 -17.66 2.77
C LEU A 15 3.90 -18.36 1.97
N ALA A 16 3.16 -19.27 2.58
CA ALA A 16 2.03 -19.95 1.93
C ALA A 16 0.90 -18.96 1.57
N GLY A 17 0.59 -18.02 2.48
CA GLY A 17 -0.39 -16.95 2.23
C GLY A 17 0.03 -16.03 1.08
N LEU A 18 1.30 -15.65 1.03
CA LEU A 18 1.86 -14.87 -0.08
C LEU A 18 1.79 -15.63 -1.40
N ALA A 19 2.22 -16.90 -1.41
CA ALA A 19 2.18 -17.73 -2.60
C ALA A 19 0.74 -17.93 -3.12
N ALA A 20 -0.22 -18.14 -2.21
CA ALA A 20 -1.63 -18.24 -2.54
C ALA A 20 -2.19 -16.91 -3.08
N PHE A 21 -1.83 -15.78 -2.47
CA PHE A 21 -2.23 -14.45 -2.95
C PHE A 21 -1.70 -14.18 -4.36
N LEU A 22 -0.41 -14.46 -4.60
CA LEU A 22 0.20 -14.33 -5.92
C LEU A 22 -0.42 -15.29 -6.94
N ALA A 23 -0.67 -16.54 -6.56
CA ALA A 23 -1.28 -17.53 -7.45
C ALA A 23 -2.73 -17.17 -7.80
N VAL A 24 -3.54 -16.75 -6.83
CA VAL A 24 -4.93 -16.33 -7.06
C VAL A 24 -4.97 -15.05 -7.89
N GLY A 25 -4.15 -14.06 -7.55
CA GLY A 25 -4.07 -12.79 -8.25
C GLY A 25 -3.60 -12.91 -9.70
N THR A 26 -2.69 -13.85 -9.99
CA THR A 26 -2.16 -14.06 -11.35
C THR A 26 -3.00 -15.03 -12.19
N LEU A 27 -3.45 -16.14 -11.62
CA LEU A 27 -4.11 -17.22 -12.37
C LEU A 27 -5.62 -16.98 -12.55
N ASN A 28 -6.26 -16.28 -11.60
CA ASN A 28 -7.71 -16.11 -11.59
C ASN A 28 -8.14 -14.63 -11.63
N PHE A 29 -7.29 -13.73 -12.11
CA PHE A 29 -7.60 -12.29 -12.19
C PHE A 29 -8.96 -12.01 -12.84
N GLN A 30 -9.30 -12.72 -13.93
CA GLN A 30 -10.60 -12.59 -14.59
C GLN A 30 -11.76 -12.96 -13.66
N LYS A 31 -11.65 -14.06 -12.92
CA LYS A 31 -12.68 -14.47 -11.95
C LYS A 31 -12.79 -13.50 -10.78
N VAL A 32 -11.67 -12.97 -10.29
CA VAL A 32 -11.66 -11.94 -9.25
C VAL A 32 -12.38 -10.69 -9.75
N ARG A 33 -12.08 -10.26 -10.98
CA ARG A 33 -12.75 -9.11 -11.62
C ARG A 33 -14.24 -9.34 -11.79
N GLU A 34 -14.65 -10.51 -12.27
CA GLU A 34 -16.07 -10.86 -12.42
C GLU A 34 -16.79 -10.89 -11.07
N GLY A 35 -16.18 -11.48 -10.04
CA GLY A 35 -16.71 -11.49 -8.68
C GLY A 35 -16.87 -10.08 -8.13
N LEU A 36 -15.87 -9.23 -8.32
CA LEU A 36 -15.92 -7.83 -7.92
C LEU A 36 -16.99 -7.06 -8.70
N ALA A 37 -17.11 -7.27 -10.01
CA ALA A 37 -18.16 -6.65 -10.82
C ALA A 37 -19.56 -7.06 -10.34
N ARG A 38 -19.76 -8.34 -10.00
CA ARG A 38 -21.02 -8.84 -9.42
C ARG A 38 -21.31 -8.23 -8.04
N LEU A 39 -20.27 -8.04 -7.21
CA LEU A 39 -20.42 -7.41 -5.90
C LEU A 39 -20.75 -5.92 -6.04
N LEU A 40 -20.02 -5.20 -6.90
CA LEU A 40 -20.23 -3.79 -7.17
C LEU A 40 -21.61 -3.53 -7.79
N ALA A 41 -22.10 -4.41 -8.67
CA ALA A 41 -23.45 -4.31 -9.22
C ALA A 41 -24.56 -4.31 -8.16
N LYS A 42 -24.30 -4.86 -6.95
CA LYS A 42 -25.23 -4.80 -5.82
C LYS A 42 -25.16 -3.49 -5.03
N LEU A 43 -24.14 -2.66 -5.26
CA LEU A 43 -23.87 -1.41 -4.56
C LEU A 43 -23.85 -0.25 -5.56
N PRO A 44 -25.03 0.26 -5.99
CA PRO A 44 -25.16 1.21 -7.10
C PRO A 44 -24.40 2.54 -6.87
N PHE A 45 -24.08 2.88 -5.62
CA PHE A 45 -23.27 4.07 -5.28
C PHE A 45 -21.78 3.91 -5.59
N LEU A 46 -21.24 2.67 -5.62
CA LEU A 46 -19.83 2.40 -5.91
C LEU A 46 -19.58 2.24 -7.41
N THR A 47 -20.54 1.68 -8.15
CA THR A 47 -20.44 1.48 -9.60
C THR A 47 -20.27 2.77 -10.39
N THR A 48 -20.81 3.89 -9.90
CA THR A 48 -20.64 5.21 -10.54
C THR A 48 -19.30 5.87 -10.23
N ARG A 49 -18.59 5.42 -9.19
CA ARG A 49 -17.33 6.01 -8.72
C ARG A 49 -16.09 5.17 -9.05
N LEU A 50 -16.25 3.85 -9.22
CA LEU A 50 -15.19 2.93 -9.60
C LEU A 50 -15.49 2.39 -11.01
N PRO A 51 -15.00 3.05 -12.07
CA PRO A 51 -15.16 2.51 -13.41
C PRO A 51 -14.43 1.16 -13.47
N LEU A 52 -15.13 0.12 -13.91
CA LEU A 52 -14.52 -1.21 -14.14
C LEU A 52 -13.34 -1.14 -15.11
N ASP A 53 -13.29 -0.05 -15.89
CA ASP A 53 -12.17 0.34 -16.75
C ASP A 53 -10.83 0.47 -16.02
N PHE A 54 -10.86 0.67 -14.69
CA PHE A 54 -9.67 0.65 -13.84
C PHE A 54 -8.84 -0.63 -14.00
N PHE A 55 -9.48 -1.75 -14.35
CA PHE A 55 -8.79 -3.04 -14.55
C PHE A 55 -8.30 -3.27 -15.99
N LEU A 56 -8.68 -2.44 -16.96
CA LEU A 56 -8.27 -2.62 -18.36
C LEU A 56 -6.74 -2.62 -18.57
N PRO A 57 -5.93 -1.81 -17.85
CA PRO A 57 -4.48 -1.89 -17.96
C PRO A 57 -3.93 -3.28 -17.59
N PHE A 58 -4.56 -3.97 -16.63
CA PHE A 58 -4.12 -5.30 -16.19
C PHE A 58 -4.43 -6.39 -17.21
N ASP A 59 -5.50 -6.24 -18.01
CA ASP A 59 -5.82 -7.19 -19.08
C ASP A 59 -4.73 -7.26 -20.14
N ARG A 60 -4.03 -6.14 -20.38
CA ARG A 60 -2.94 -6.05 -21.35
C ARG A 60 -1.64 -6.70 -20.88
N LEU A 61 -1.51 -6.98 -19.59
CA LEU A 61 -0.31 -7.60 -19.02
C LEU A 61 -0.36 -9.12 -19.19
N SER A 62 0.76 -9.71 -19.60
CA SER A 62 0.98 -11.15 -19.58
C SER A 62 1.02 -11.68 -18.14
N ARG A 63 0.81 -12.99 -17.96
CA ARG A 63 0.90 -13.65 -16.63
C ARG A 63 2.20 -13.34 -15.86
N PRO A 64 3.40 -13.42 -16.46
CA PRO A 64 4.63 -13.09 -15.73
C PRO A 64 4.76 -11.59 -15.40
N GLU A 65 4.17 -10.70 -16.20
CA GLU A 65 4.12 -9.26 -15.87
C GLU A 65 3.21 -8.99 -14.67
N ARG A 66 2.03 -9.63 -14.63
CA ARG A 66 1.13 -9.54 -13.47
C ARG A 66 1.78 -10.08 -12.20
N ALA A 67 2.50 -11.20 -12.30
CA ALA A 67 3.24 -11.77 -11.18
C ALA A 67 4.31 -10.81 -10.65
N ARG A 68 5.10 -10.20 -11.56
CA ARG A 68 6.11 -9.20 -11.21
C ARG A 68 5.48 -7.96 -10.56
N LEU A 69 4.38 -7.46 -11.12
CA LEU A 69 3.66 -6.33 -10.56
C LEU A 69 3.19 -6.62 -9.13
N LEU A 70 2.56 -7.78 -8.90
CA LEU A 70 2.12 -8.18 -7.56
C LEU A 70 3.28 -8.37 -6.59
N ALA A 71 4.41 -8.90 -7.05
CA ALA A 71 5.63 -9.00 -6.24
C ALA A 71 6.16 -7.62 -5.85
N TYR A 72 6.18 -6.65 -6.77
CA TYR A 72 6.55 -5.27 -6.47
C TYR A 72 5.57 -4.62 -5.50
N SER A 73 4.26 -4.80 -5.67
CA SER A 73 3.26 -4.32 -4.73
C SER A 73 3.42 -4.93 -3.35
N PHE A 74 3.79 -6.21 -3.26
CA PHE A 74 4.05 -6.87 -1.99
C PHE A 74 5.29 -6.28 -1.30
N VAL A 75 6.39 -6.10 -2.03
CA VAL A 75 7.61 -5.46 -1.49
C VAL A 75 7.30 -4.04 -0.99
N PHE A 76 6.54 -3.27 -1.78
CA PHE A 76 6.07 -1.94 -1.39
C PHE A 76 5.24 -1.98 -0.10
N GLN A 77 4.32 -2.94 0.03
CA GLN A 77 3.52 -3.09 1.23
C GLN A 77 4.36 -3.48 2.45
N CYS A 78 5.39 -4.30 2.26
CA CYS A 78 6.34 -4.64 3.31
C CYS A 78 7.18 -3.44 3.75
N SER A 79 7.60 -2.55 2.85
CA SER A 79 8.31 -1.33 3.24
C SER A 79 7.47 -0.45 4.16
N GLU A 80 6.17 -0.28 3.89
CA GLU A 80 5.28 0.51 4.77
C GLU A 80 5.17 -0.10 6.18
N ILE A 81 5.10 -1.44 6.28
CA ILE A 81 5.06 -2.14 7.57
C ILE A 81 6.38 -1.92 8.32
N ILE A 82 7.53 -2.00 7.64
CA ILE A 82 8.84 -1.78 8.23
C ILE A 82 8.98 -0.33 8.72
N SER A 83 8.58 0.66 7.92
CA SER A 83 8.58 2.07 8.31
C SER A 83 7.74 2.30 9.56
N CYS A 84 6.51 1.77 9.60
CA CYS A 84 5.66 1.85 10.78
C CYS A 84 6.28 1.15 11.99
N ALA A 85 6.93 -0.01 11.81
CA ALA A 85 7.60 -0.72 12.90
C ALA A 85 8.69 0.16 13.54
N LEU A 86 9.49 0.83 12.71
CA LEU A 86 10.55 1.74 13.17
C LEU A 86 9.97 2.96 13.89
N ILE A 87 8.90 3.56 13.35
CA ILE A 87 8.21 4.70 13.98
C ILE A 87 7.64 4.29 15.35
N PHE A 88 6.90 3.17 15.41
CA PHE A 88 6.28 2.71 16.65
C PHE A 88 7.33 2.31 17.69
N HIS A 89 8.43 1.71 17.25
CA HIS A 89 9.57 1.41 18.12
C HIS A 89 10.20 2.71 18.67
N ALA A 90 10.42 3.72 17.83
CA ALA A 90 10.97 5.01 18.25
C ALA A 90 10.06 5.73 19.26
N LEU A 91 8.74 5.63 19.09
CA LEU A 91 7.73 6.19 19.99
C LEU A 91 7.39 5.29 21.18
N LYS A 92 8.05 4.12 21.31
CA LYS A 92 7.83 3.13 22.37
C LYS A 92 6.38 2.64 22.47
N ILE A 93 5.68 2.55 21.33
CA ILE A 93 4.30 2.04 21.26
C ILE A 93 4.35 0.51 21.33
N PRO A 94 3.73 -0.12 22.34
CA PRO A 94 3.85 -1.56 22.56
C PRO A 94 2.91 -2.34 21.63
N LEU A 95 3.40 -2.70 20.45
CA LEU A 95 2.67 -3.53 19.49
C LEU A 95 3.39 -4.87 19.25
N SER A 96 2.61 -5.94 19.23
CA SER A 96 3.08 -7.22 18.68
C SER A 96 3.22 -7.11 17.16
N PHE A 97 4.01 -7.98 16.54
CA PHE A 97 4.16 -8.00 15.08
C PHE A 97 2.82 -8.11 14.34
N TRP A 98 1.91 -8.99 14.82
CA TRP A 98 0.59 -9.14 14.21
C TRP A 98 -0.32 -7.93 14.46
N GLY A 99 -0.22 -7.29 15.62
CA GLY A 99 -0.90 -6.04 15.91
C GLY A 99 -0.42 -4.91 15.00
N LEU A 100 0.89 -4.80 14.78
CA LEU A 100 1.49 -3.87 13.83
C LEU A 100 0.92 -4.09 12.43
N VAL A 101 0.98 -5.33 11.90
CA VAL A 101 0.47 -5.63 10.55
C VAL A 101 -1.01 -5.22 10.45
N ALA A 102 -1.85 -5.62 11.40
CA ALA A 102 -3.27 -5.30 11.37
C ALA A 102 -3.53 -3.78 11.39
N VAL A 103 -2.88 -3.04 12.31
CA VAL A 103 -3.07 -1.60 12.44
C VAL A 103 -2.59 -0.86 11.19
N VAL A 104 -1.40 -1.21 10.69
CA VAL A 104 -0.82 -0.56 9.50
C VAL A 104 -1.71 -0.76 8.28
N GLN A 105 -2.21 -1.98 8.04
CA GLN A 105 -3.10 -2.23 6.90
C GLN A 105 -4.39 -1.40 6.96
N VAL A 106 -4.97 -1.22 8.16
CA VAL A 106 -6.16 -0.38 8.33
C VAL A 106 -5.82 1.09 8.12
N ILE A 107 -4.70 1.59 8.66
CA ILE A 107 -4.26 2.98 8.46
C ILE A 107 -4.04 3.25 6.96
N VAL A 108 -3.30 2.39 6.26
CA VAL A 108 -3.03 2.53 4.82
C VAL A 108 -4.33 2.48 4.01
N LEU A 109 -5.26 1.58 4.34
CA LEU A 109 -6.55 1.51 3.68
C LEU A 109 -7.34 2.81 3.82
N VAL A 110 -7.42 3.36 5.05
CA VAL A 110 -8.10 4.64 5.32
C VAL A 110 -7.38 5.81 4.64
N SER A 111 -6.04 5.77 4.57
CA SER A 111 -5.21 6.78 3.90
C SER A 111 -5.49 6.91 2.41
N ASN A 112 -5.79 5.79 1.77
CA ASN A 112 -6.02 5.71 0.34
C ASN A 112 -7.44 6.12 -0.05
N LEU A 113 -8.31 6.37 0.93
CA LEU A 113 -9.62 6.95 0.67
C LEU A 113 -9.44 8.41 0.21
N PRO A 114 -10.02 8.81 -0.93
CA PRO A 114 -9.90 10.16 -1.47
C PRO A 114 -10.82 11.15 -0.73
N ILE A 115 -10.71 11.20 0.60
CA ILE A 115 -11.49 12.09 1.47
C ILE A 115 -10.74 13.41 1.67
N THR A 116 -9.41 13.36 1.75
CA THR A 116 -8.56 14.54 1.98
C THR A 116 -7.40 14.60 1.00
N ILE A 117 -6.79 15.78 0.86
CA ILE A 117 -5.63 16.00 -0.01
C ILE A 117 -4.47 15.17 0.54
N ALA A 118 -4.00 14.21 -0.27
CA ALA A 118 -2.91 13.31 0.06
C ALA A 118 -3.10 12.54 1.39
N GLY A 119 -4.34 12.31 1.84
CA GLY A 119 -4.63 11.55 3.06
C GLY A 119 -4.23 12.25 4.37
N VAL A 120 -3.93 13.56 4.32
CA VAL A 120 -3.61 14.35 5.51
C VAL A 120 -4.87 14.50 6.36
N GLY A 121 -4.77 14.25 7.66
CA GLY A 121 -5.86 14.23 8.63
C GLY A 121 -6.53 12.87 8.79
N THR A 122 -6.75 12.12 7.70
CA THR A 122 -7.37 10.78 7.79
C THR A 122 -6.40 9.76 8.37
N ARG A 123 -5.10 9.86 8.07
CA ARG A 123 -4.04 9.03 8.66
C ARG A 123 -3.87 9.25 10.14
N GLU A 124 -3.77 10.50 10.54
CA GLU A 124 -3.56 10.90 11.92
C GLU A 124 -4.80 10.56 12.75
N GLY A 125 -6.00 10.75 12.19
CA GLY A 125 -7.25 10.31 12.79
C GLY A 125 -7.34 8.79 12.93
N ALA A 126 -6.98 8.03 11.88
CA ALA A 126 -6.95 6.57 11.94
C ALA A 126 -5.94 6.06 12.98
N ALA A 127 -4.75 6.65 13.03
CA ALA A 127 -3.74 6.33 14.04
C ALA A 127 -4.26 6.65 15.46
N LEU A 128 -4.89 7.80 15.67
CA LEU A 128 -5.48 8.17 16.96
C LEU A 128 -6.55 7.16 17.42
N VAL A 129 -7.45 6.76 16.52
CA VAL A 129 -8.51 5.79 16.83
C VAL A 129 -7.95 4.39 17.11
N LEU A 130 -7.01 3.91 16.29
CA LEU A 130 -6.49 2.54 16.38
C LEU A 130 -5.44 2.38 17.49
N LEU A 131 -4.63 3.40 17.75
CA LEU A 131 -3.54 3.36 18.72
C LEU A 131 -3.91 4.01 20.06
N GLY A 132 -4.98 4.79 20.15
CA GLY A 132 -5.35 5.51 21.38
C GLY A 132 -5.64 4.60 22.58
N ALA A 133 -5.98 3.34 22.35
CA ALA A 133 -6.12 2.34 23.42
C ALA A 133 -4.78 1.73 23.87
N LEU A 134 -3.70 1.91 23.10
CA LEU A 134 -2.39 1.27 23.29
C LEU A 134 -1.30 2.25 23.72
N THR A 135 -1.50 3.55 23.49
CA THR A 135 -0.55 4.61 23.83
C THR A 135 -1.30 5.91 24.12
N THR A 136 -0.59 6.94 24.59
CA THR A 136 -1.18 8.28 24.74
C THR A 136 -1.58 8.87 23.38
N ASN A 137 -2.57 9.78 23.39
CA ASN A 137 -3.06 10.43 22.19
C ASN A 137 -1.95 11.20 21.45
N GLU A 138 -1.03 11.81 22.19
CA GLU A 138 0.13 12.54 21.64
C GLU A 138 1.02 11.61 20.83
N ASN A 139 1.34 10.42 21.36
CA ASN A 139 2.13 9.41 20.65
C ASN A 139 1.39 8.83 19.45
N ALA A 140 0.08 8.62 19.56
CA ALA A 140 -0.73 8.11 18.45
C ALA A 140 -0.76 9.10 17.27
N VAL A 141 -0.97 10.39 17.56
CA VAL A 141 -0.91 11.46 16.55
C VAL A 141 0.50 11.59 15.99
N ALA A 142 1.53 11.59 16.84
CA ALA A 142 2.92 11.66 16.42
C ALA A 142 3.28 10.52 15.47
N ALA A 143 2.76 9.32 15.70
CA ALA A 143 2.96 8.17 14.83
C ALA A 143 2.34 8.39 13.44
N GLY A 144 1.09 8.90 13.39
CA GLY A 144 0.43 9.24 12.13
C GLY A 144 1.16 10.34 11.35
N VAL A 145 1.58 11.40 12.04
CA VAL A 145 2.34 12.50 11.44
C VAL A 145 3.70 12.03 10.93
N ALA A 146 4.43 11.23 11.72
CA ALA A 146 5.70 10.66 11.30
C ALA A 146 5.55 9.77 10.07
N PHE A 147 4.50 8.94 10.01
CA PHE A 147 4.20 8.12 8.84
C PHE A 147 3.92 9.00 7.61
N SER A 148 3.05 10.01 7.72
CA SER A 148 2.79 10.98 6.64
C SER A 148 4.08 11.66 6.16
N PHE A 149 4.98 12.03 7.09
CA PHE A 149 6.26 12.65 6.76
C PHE A 149 7.17 11.69 5.98
N PHE A 150 7.41 10.48 6.48
CA PHE A 150 8.39 9.57 5.89
C PHE A 150 7.92 8.87 4.61
N GLU A 151 6.62 8.59 4.48
CA GLU A 151 6.09 7.89 3.30
C GLU A 151 5.65 8.82 2.17
N TYR A 152 5.32 10.09 2.47
CA TYR A 152 4.80 11.01 1.45
C TYR A 152 5.65 12.27 1.31
N LEU A 153 5.88 13.00 2.40
CA LEU A 153 6.56 14.28 2.31
C LEU A 153 8.04 14.11 1.95
N TRP A 154 8.74 13.17 2.60
CA TRP A 154 10.16 12.94 2.37
C TRP A 154 10.45 12.45 0.93
N PRO A 155 9.78 11.42 0.38
CA PRO A 155 9.98 11.01 -1.01
C PRO A 155 9.66 12.12 -2.01
N MET A 156 8.65 12.96 -1.72
CA MET A 156 8.35 14.13 -2.54
C MET A 156 9.52 15.12 -2.54
N LEU A 157 10.03 15.51 -1.37
CA LEU A 157 11.16 16.45 -1.24
C LEU A 157 12.44 15.91 -1.89
N VAL A 158 12.74 14.64 -1.67
CA VAL A 158 13.83 13.92 -2.33
C VAL A 158 13.61 13.99 -3.84
N GLY A 159 12.47 13.56 -4.36
CA GLY A 159 12.16 13.57 -5.79
C GLY A 159 12.30 14.94 -6.46
N LEU A 160 11.98 16.04 -5.76
CA LEU A 160 12.15 17.40 -6.27
C LEU A 160 13.61 17.71 -6.61
N ILE A 161 14.59 17.16 -5.89
CA ILE A 161 16.02 17.38 -6.16
C ILE A 161 16.43 16.83 -7.53
N TRP A 162 15.86 15.69 -7.95
CA TRP A 162 16.18 15.06 -9.24
C TRP A 162 15.28 15.54 -10.39
N LEU A 163 14.17 16.21 -10.09
CA LEU A 163 13.18 16.64 -11.08
C LEU A 163 13.77 17.52 -12.21
N PRO A 164 14.65 18.52 -11.95
CA PRO A 164 15.21 19.36 -13.01
C PRO A 164 16.04 18.57 -14.03
N GLY A 165 16.74 17.52 -13.60
CA GLY A 165 17.53 16.66 -14.49
C GLY A 165 16.65 15.79 -15.40
N LEU A 166 15.45 15.42 -14.93
CA LEU A 166 14.49 14.63 -15.71
C LEU A 166 13.76 15.49 -16.76
N ILE A 167 13.33 16.70 -16.39
CA ILE A 167 12.60 17.60 -17.29
C ILE A 167 13.48 18.09 -18.45
N ARG A 168 14.79 18.24 -18.23
CA ARG A 168 15.72 18.76 -19.24
C ARG A 168 16.12 17.78 -20.33
N ARG A 169 15.70 16.51 -20.29
CA ARG A 169 16.04 15.54 -21.35
C ARG A 169 15.21 15.86 -22.60
N PRO A 170 15.83 16.30 -23.72
CA PRO A 170 15.11 16.51 -24.96
C PRO A 170 14.49 15.18 -25.39
N ARG A 171 13.23 15.18 -25.83
CA ARG A 171 12.65 14.03 -26.53
C ARG A 171 13.58 13.71 -27.71
N SER A 172 14.35 12.63 -27.62
CA SER A 172 15.10 12.17 -28.78
C SER A 172 14.08 11.85 -29.87
N ASN A 173 14.19 12.57 -30.97
CA ASN A 173 13.34 12.47 -32.14
C ASN A 173 13.30 10.99 -32.58
N SER A 174 12.24 10.26 -32.24
CA SER A 174 11.92 8.95 -32.80
C SER A 174 11.38 9.18 -34.22
N GLY A 175 12.23 9.74 -35.08
CA GLY A 175 12.03 9.81 -36.52
C GLY A 175 12.58 8.54 -37.16
N GLY A 176 11.76 7.89 -37.99
CA GLY A 176 12.17 6.75 -38.80
C GLY A 176 11.06 5.71 -39.01
N GLY A 177 9.87 6.14 -39.45
CA GLY A 177 8.96 5.23 -40.17
C GLY A 177 9.41 5.19 -41.63
N PRO A 178 9.51 4.00 -42.27
CA PRO A 178 9.89 3.90 -43.68
C PRO A 178 8.72 4.35 -44.56
N ASP A 179 9.00 5.31 -45.45
CA ASP A 179 8.23 5.60 -46.67
C ASP A 179 8.29 4.41 -47.65
#